data_AF-A0A4V2DCU8-F1
#
_entry.id   AF-A0A4V2DCU8-F1
#
_cell.length_a   1.000
_cell.length_b   1.000
_cell.length_c   1.000
_cell.angle_alpha   90.00
_cell.angle_beta   90.00
_cell.angle_gamma   90.00
#
_symmetry.space_group_name_H-M   'P 1'
#
loop_
_entity.id
_entity.type
_entity.pdbx_description
1 polymer ?
#
loop_
_entity_poly.entity_id
_entity_poly.type
_entity_poly.pdbx_seq_one_letter_code
_entity_poly.pdbx_strand_id
1 'polypeptide(L)'
;METKKTFTANSDNISDAFQKITDWIQETKVSITSKTGKLYIQLPFIIAFVIAMLVPFALIIGIIFALAFGINITFEREHKKETSIQNNEIEPY
;
A
#
# COMPACT_ATOMS: atom_id res chain seq x y z
N MET A 1 -3.99 16.97 -47.24
CA MET A 1 -2.70 16.29 -46.98
C MET A 1 -2.69 15.89 -45.52
N GLU A 2 -2.84 14.60 -45.22
CA GLU A 2 -2.83 14.11 -43.84
C GLU A 2 -1.38 13.91 -43.38
N THR A 3 -0.99 14.64 -42.34
CA THR A 3 0.30 14.50 -41.66
C THR A 3 0.31 13.18 -40.89
N LYS A 4 0.78 12.11 -41.53
CA LYS A 4 1.15 10.87 -40.84
C LYS A 4 2.28 11.18 -39.85
N LYS A 5 1.93 11.36 -38.57
CA LYS A 5 2.90 11.40 -37.48
C LYS A 5 3.44 9.98 -37.29
N THR A 6 4.42 9.62 -38.10
CA THR A 6 5.25 8.44 -37.83
C THR A 6 6.10 8.81 -36.62
N PHE A 7 5.67 8.36 -35.44
CA PHE A 7 6.53 8.35 -34.27
C PHE A 7 7.62 7.31 -34.54
N THR A 8 8.75 7.76 -35.08
CA THR A 8 9.96 6.95 -35.19
C THR A 8 10.48 6.77 -33.78
N ALA A 9 9.91 5.81 -33.07
CA ALA A 9 10.41 5.37 -31.79
C ALA A 9 11.72 4.64 -32.08
N ASN A 10 12.83 5.38 -32.02
CA ASN A 10 14.17 4.85 -32.22
C ASN A 10 14.34 3.71 -31.21
N SER A 11 14.35 2.46 -31.70
CA SER A 11 14.39 1.26 -30.86
C SER A 11 15.59 1.26 -29.91
N ASP A 12 16.69 1.86 -30.35
CA ASP A 12 17.93 1.97 -29.59
C ASP A 12 17.74 2.84 -28.33
N ASN A 13 16.96 3.92 -28.43
CA ASN A 13 16.69 4.81 -27.28
C ASN A 13 15.63 4.24 -26.32
N ILE A 14 14.75 3.35 -26.79
CA ILE A 14 13.71 2.74 -25.95
C ILE A 14 14.32 1.73 -24.99
N SER A 15 15.27 0.91 -25.47
CA SER A 15 15.92 -0.10 -24.64
C SER A 15 16.69 0.55 -23.48
N ASP A 16 17.43 1.62 -23.75
CA ASP A 16 18.20 2.34 -22.73
C ASP A 16 17.29 3.04 -21.71
N ALA A 17 16.17 3.61 -22.18
CA ALA A 17 15.17 4.18 -21.29
C ALA A 17 14.54 3.11 -20.38
N PHE A 18 14.27 1.92 -20.93
CA PHE A 18 13.68 0.81 -20.18
C PHE A 18 14.65 0.24 -19.14
N GLN A 19 15.93 0.08 -19.50
CA GLN A 19 16.98 -0.33 -18.57
C GLN A 19 17.12 0.66 -17.43
N LYS A 20 17.19 1.96 -17.74
CA LYS A 20 17.30 3.02 -16.72
C LYS A 20 16.09 3.06 -15.77
N ILE A 21 14.88 2.84 -16.27
CA ILE A 21 13.67 2.74 -15.44
C ILE A 21 13.77 1.50 -14.55
N THR A 22 14.18 0.36 -15.11
CA THR A 22 14.27 -0.90 -14.36
C THR A 22 15.32 -0.81 -13.26
N ASP A 23 16.49 -0.23 -13.54
CA ASP A 23 17.57 -0.02 -12.57
C ASP A 23 17.11 0.93 -11.45
N TRP A 24 16.44 2.03 -11.81
CA TRP A 24 15.87 2.95 -10.83
C TRP A 24 14.85 2.26 -9.91
N ILE A 25 14.00 1.39 -10.46
CA ILE A 25 13.02 0.63 -9.67
C ILE A 25 13.71 -0.36 -8.73
N GLN A 26 14.80 -1.01 -9.17
CA GLN A 26 15.56 -1.96 -8.35
C GLN A 26 16.30 -1.26 -7.20
N GLU A 27 16.86 -0.07 -7.43
CA GLU A 27 17.54 0.71 -6.41
C GLU A 27 16.57 1.39 -5.42
N THR A 28 15.33 1.64 -5.86
CA THR A 28 14.31 2.28 -5.03
C THR A 28 13.86 1.35 -3.91
N LYS A 29 13.92 1.85 -2.68
CA LYS A 29 13.44 1.18 -1.47
C LYS A 29 12.20 1.87 -0.93
N VAL A 30 11.20 1.08 -0.57
CA VAL A 30 10.01 1.53 0.15
C VAL A 30 10.26 1.34 1.63
N SER A 31 10.08 2.40 2.41
CA SER A 31 10.20 2.37 3.87
C SER A 31 8.92 2.84 4.55
N ILE A 32 8.45 2.10 5.55
CA ILE A 32 7.33 2.47 6.40
C ILE A 32 7.89 2.85 7.77
N THR A 33 7.69 4.11 8.16
CA THR A 33 8.22 4.69 9.39
C THR A 33 7.06 5.23 10.24
N SER A 34 7.12 5.01 11.55
CA SER A 34 6.22 5.65 12.51
C SER A 34 6.38 7.18 12.50
N LYS A 35 5.35 7.89 12.99
CA LYS A 35 5.44 9.32 13.31
C LYS A 35 6.52 9.65 14.36
N THR A 36 6.92 8.66 15.17
CA THR A 36 8.00 8.76 16.17
C THR A 36 9.39 8.43 15.60
N GLY A 37 9.51 8.23 14.28
CA GLY A 37 10.80 8.01 13.59
C GLY A 37 11.30 6.56 13.61
N LYS A 38 10.61 5.64 14.28
CA LYS A 38 10.95 4.20 14.23
C LYS A 38 10.61 3.62 12.86
N LEU A 39 11.60 3.02 12.20
CA LEU A 39 11.46 2.29 10.94
C LEU A 39 10.88 0.89 11.22
N TYR A 40 9.78 0.54 10.56
CA TYR A 40 9.13 -0.77 10.70
C TYR A 40 9.49 -1.73 9.57
N ILE A 41 9.45 -1.22 8.33
CA ILE A 41 9.62 -2.04 7.13
C ILE A 41 10.50 -1.26 6.17
N GLN A 42 11.49 -1.91 5.58
CA GLN A 42 12.28 -1.40 4.47
C GLN A 42 12.49 -2.52 3.45
N LEU A 43 11.96 -2.33 2.25
CA LEU A 43 11.94 -3.36 1.20
C LEU A 43 12.26 -2.74 -0.17
N PRO A 44 12.90 -3.46 -1.10
CA PRO A 44 12.97 -3.05 -2.50
C PRO A 44 11.57 -2.82 -3.09
N PHE A 45 11.41 -1.80 -3.94
CA PHE A 45 10.12 -1.44 -4.51
C PHE A 45 9.47 -2.57 -5.30
N ILE A 46 10.24 -3.31 -6.09
CA ILE A 46 9.74 -4.49 -6.83
C ILE A 46 9.08 -5.52 -5.91
N ILE A 47 9.68 -5.79 -4.75
CA ILE A 47 9.12 -6.74 -3.79
C ILE A 47 7.82 -6.17 -3.20
N ALA A 48 7.83 -4.89 -2.80
CA ALA A 48 6.65 -4.23 -2.29
C ALA A 48 5.50 -4.22 -3.33
N PHE A 49 5.80 -4.00 -4.60
CA PHE A 49 4.84 -4.02 -5.71
C PHE A 49 4.23 -5.41 -5.92
N VAL A 50 5.05 -6.45 -5.96
CA VAL A 50 4.57 -7.84 -6.09
C VAL A 50 3.68 -8.21 -4.90
N ILE A 51 4.07 -7.87 -3.67
CA ILE A 51 3.25 -8.10 -2.48
C ILE A 51 1.92 -7.35 -2.57
N ALA A 52 1.94 -6.07 -2.94
CA ALA A 52 0.72 -5.27 -3.09
C ALA A 52 -0.24 -5.86 -4.13
N MET A 53 0.31 -6.46 -5.20
CA MET A 53 -0.49 -7.15 -6.21
C MET A 53 -1.03 -8.50 -5.71
N LEU A 54 -0.23 -9.30 -4.99
CA LEU A 54 -0.62 -10.67 -4.59
C LEU A 54 -1.50 -10.74 -3.35
N VAL A 55 -1.26 -9.89 -2.35
CA VAL A 55 -1.99 -9.87 -1.07
C VAL A 55 -3.52 -9.86 -1.22
N PRO A 56 -4.15 -9.02 -2.08
CA PRO A 56 -5.60 -9.04 -2.21
C PRO A 56 -6.14 -10.40 -2.68
N PHE A 57 -5.43 -11.08 -3.59
CA PHE A 57 -5.83 -12.41 -4.05
C PHE A 57 -5.65 -13.46 -2.95
N ALA A 58 -4.51 -13.41 -2.23
CA ALA A 58 -4.26 -14.30 -1.10
C ALA A 58 -5.32 -14.13 0.00
N LEU A 59 -5.78 -12.91 0.24
CA LEU A 59 -6.84 -12.61 1.21
C LEU A 59 -8.17 -13.26 0.79
N ILE A 60 -8.57 -13.13 -0.47
CA ILE A 60 -9.79 -13.77 -1.00
C ILE A 60 -9.72 -15.29 -0.84
N ILE A 61 -8.59 -15.90 -1.27
CA ILE A 61 -8.36 -17.34 -1.14
C ILE A 61 -8.41 -17.77 0.33
N GLY A 62 -7.78 -16.99 1.22
CA GLY A 62 -7.78 -17.22 2.66
C GLY A 62 -9.20 -17.23 3.25
N ILE A 63 -10.06 -16.30 2.84
CA ILE A 63 -11.48 -16.29 3.27
C ILE A 63 -12.21 -17.54 2.80
N ILE A 64 -12.03 -17.95 1.54
CA ILE A 64 -12.68 -19.15 1.00
C ILE A 64 -12.27 -20.38 1.80
N PHE A 65 -10.97 -20.54 2.10
CA PHE A 65 -10.49 -21.64 2.93
C PHE A 65 -11.02 -21.57 4.36
N ALA A 66 -11.04 -20.37 4.96
CA ALA A 66 -11.57 -20.19 6.31
C ALA A 66 -13.03 -20.65 6.41
N LEU A 67 -13.86 -20.32 5.42
CA LEU A 67 -15.24 -20.78 5.34
C LEU A 67 -15.32 -22.30 5.10
N ALA A 68 -14.50 -22.85 4.20
CA ALA A 68 -14.50 -24.28 3.89
C ALA A 68 -14.11 -25.17 5.09
N PHE A 69 -13.21 -24.69 5.96
CA PHE A 69 -12.75 -25.40 7.14
C PHE A 69 -13.45 -25.00 8.44
N GLY A 70 -14.49 -24.16 8.38
CA GLY A 70 -15.25 -23.73 9.56
C GLY A 70 -14.45 -22.89 10.56
N ILE A 71 -13.44 -22.15 10.08
CA ILE A 71 -12.62 -21.26 10.90
C ILE A 71 -13.46 -20.03 11.28
N ASN A 72 -13.55 -19.76 12.58
CA ASN A 72 -14.22 -18.57 13.09
C ASN A 72 -13.30 -17.35 12.99
N ILE A 73 -13.74 -16.33 12.24
CA ILE A 73 -13.03 -15.04 12.12
C ILE A 73 -13.73 -14.03 13.03
N THR A 74 -13.03 -13.56 14.06
CA THR A 74 -13.54 -12.54 14.99
C THR A 74 -12.76 -11.25 14.80
N PHE A 75 -13.46 -10.13 14.61
CA PHE A 75 -12.87 -8.80 14.51
C PHE A 75 -13.08 -8.06 15.83
N GLU A 76 -12.02 -7.88 16.60
CA GLU A 76 -12.04 -7.07 17.81
C GLU A 76 -11.85 -5.60 17.44
N ARG A 77 -12.75 -4.73 17.93
CA ARG A 77 -12.69 -3.29 17.72
C ARG A 77 -12.60 -2.60 19.07
N GLU A 78 -11.45 -2.02 19.36
CA GLU A 78 -11.32 -1.12 20.50
C GLU A 78 -12.02 0.22 20.20
N HIS A 79 -13.12 0.50 20.90
CA HIS A 79 -13.70 1.83 20.94
C HIS A 79 -12.87 2.69 21.88
N LYS A 80 -12.04 3.59 21.32
CA LYS A 80 -11.44 4.68 22.09
C LYS A 80 -12.58 5.60 22.54
N LYS A 81 -13.04 5.46 23.79
CA LYS A 81 -13.98 6.41 24.42
C LYS A 81 -13.33 7.79 24.37
N GLU A 82 -13.86 8.66 23.53
CA GLU A 82 -13.58 10.09 23.63
C GLU A 82 -14.12 10.54 24.99
N THR A 83 -13.22 10.92 25.89
CA THR A 83 -13.58 11.58 27.14
C THR A 83 -14.13 12.95 26.76
N SER A 84 -15.43 13.03 26.49
CA SER A 84 -16.16 14.29 26.48
C SER A 84 -16.04 14.86 27.89
N ILE A 85 -15.24 15.93 28.04
CA ILE A 85 -15.23 16.75 29.24
C ILE A 85 -16.64 17.32 29.39
N GLN A 86 -17.44 16.70 30.26
CA GLN A 86 -18.61 17.35 30.85
C GLN A 86 -18.05 18.49 31.71
N ASN A 87 -18.00 19.70 31.16
CA ASN A 87 -18.02 20.90 31.97
C ASN A 87 -19.36 20.89 32.73
N ASN A 88 -19.34 20.42 33.97
CA ASN A 88 -20.36 20.80 34.93
C ASN A 88 -20.18 22.30 35.17
N GLU A 89 -21.03 23.11 34.54
CA GLU A 89 -21.34 24.43 35.06
C GLU A 89 -21.98 24.24 36.44
N ILE A 90 -21.33 24.83 37.43
CA ILE A 90 -21.75 24.88 38.83
C ILE A 90 -22.80 26.01 38.91
N GLU A 91 -24.07 25.68 39.15
CA GLU A 91 -25.04 26.68 39.63
C GLU A 91 -25.07 26.70 41.16
N PRO A 92 -24.86 27.87 41.81
CA PRO A 92 -25.09 28.04 43.23
C PRO A 92 -26.41 28.78 43.51
N TYR A 93 -27.34 28.16 44.24
CA TYR A 93 -28.21 28.82 45.22
C TYR A 93 -28.53 27.87 46.38
#